data_AF-A0A359EZ00-F1
#
_entry.id   AF-A0A359EZ00-F1
#
_cell.length_a   1.000
_cell.length_b   1.000
_cell.length_c   1.000
_cell.angle_alpha   90.00
_cell.angle_beta   90.00
_cell.angle_gamma   90.00
#
_symmetry.space_group_name_H-M   'P 1'
#
loop_
_entity.id
_entity.type
_entity.pdbx_description
1 polymer ?
#
loop_
_entity_poly.entity_id
_entity_poly.type
_entity_poly.pdbx_seq_one_letter_code
_entity_poly.pdbx_strand_id
1 'polypeptide(L)'
;GFGKSLQAALGVRYSSNALAQEKTGEFWVDGQLFGRPRCHTTGEYEHAELSVFVGKNPWQSHGFPRARPILKAINNDPSRTMIVIDPRRTETAELADIHLQLRPGTDAWCLSAMLAVLVEEDLLDHQFIA
;
A
#
# COMPACT_ATOMS: atom_id res chain seq x y z
N GLY A 1 21.63 -0.86 14.16
CA GLY A 1 21.76 -1.94 15.17
C GLY A 1 23.11 -2.61 15.02
N PHE A 2 23.56 -3.31 16.05
CA PHE A 2 24.79 -4.12 15.99
C PHE A 2 24.70 -5.22 14.93
N GLY A 3 25.80 -5.49 14.23
CA GLY A 3 25.85 -6.50 13.15
C GLY A 3 25.60 -7.92 13.65
N LYS A 4 25.19 -8.82 12.75
CA LYS A 4 24.87 -10.22 13.05
C LYS A 4 26.01 -10.96 13.77
N SER A 5 27.26 -10.65 13.44
CA SER A 5 28.45 -11.26 14.07
C SER A 5 28.55 -10.93 15.56
N LEU A 6 28.32 -9.66 15.93
CA LEU A 6 28.34 -9.23 17.32
C LEU A 6 27.15 -9.80 18.11
N GLN A 7 25.96 -9.83 17.49
CA GLN A 7 24.78 -10.45 18.10
C GLN A 7 25.01 -11.94 18.40
N ALA A 8 25.64 -12.67 17.48
CA ALA A 8 26.00 -14.08 17.68
C ALA A 8 27.03 -14.25 18.81
N ALA A 9 28.08 -13.43 18.84
CA ALA A 9 29.11 -13.49 19.88
C ALA A 9 28.57 -13.23 21.30
N LEU A 10 27.56 -12.37 21.41
CA LEU A 10 26.88 -12.05 22.67
C LEU A 10 25.74 -13.02 23.03
N GLY A 11 25.50 -14.07 22.23
CA GLY A 11 24.43 -15.03 22.47
C GLY A 11 23.01 -14.42 22.36
N VAL A 12 22.85 -13.36 21.56
CA VAL A 12 21.57 -12.65 21.41
C VAL A 12 20.58 -13.56 20.67
N ARG A 13 19.52 -13.97 21.37
CA ARG A 13 18.47 -14.85 20.84
C ARG A 13 17.28 -14.09 20.25
N TYR A 14 17.01 -12.89 20.75
CA TYR A 14 15.89 -12.06 20.33
C TYR A 14 16.41 -10.70 19.86
N SER A 15 15.97 -10.28 18.69
CA SER A 15 16.27 -8.96 18.14
C SER A 15 15.01 -8.39 17.51
N SER A 16 14.72 -7.14 17.83
CA SER A 16 13.64 -6.37 17.22
C SER A 16 14.22 -5.06 16.67
N ASN A 17 13.59 -4.52 15.64
CA ASN A 17 13.96 -3.26 15.00
C ASN A 17 12.70 -2.61 14.41
N ALA A 18 12.82 -1.43 13.81
CA ALA A 18 11.68 -0.71 13.24
C ALA A 18 10.92 -1.52 12.17
N LEU A 19 11.60 -2.37 11.40
CA LEU A 19 10.94 -3.24 10.42
C LEU A 19 10.10 -4.32 11.11
N ALA A 20 10.53 -4.80 12.29
CA ALA A 20 9.74 -5.77 13.05
C ALA A 20 8.39 -5.18 13.49
N GLN A 21 8.35 -3.88 13.74
CA GLN A 21 7.16 -3.15 14.17
C GLN A 21 6.20 -2.83 13.02
N GLU A 22 6.71 -2.48 11.83
CA GLU A 22 5.89 -1.95 10.74
C GLU A 22 5.75 -2.91 9.54
N LYS A 23 6.79 -3.69 9.22
CA LYS A 23 6.94 -4.33 7.90
C LYS A 23 6.78 -5.85 7.89
N THR A 24 6.78 -6.48 9.05
CA THR A 24 6.65 -7.96 9.16
C THR A 24 5.34 -8.48 8.56
N GLY A 25 4.25 -7.74 8.69
CA GLY A 25 2.97 -8.08 8.05
C GLY A 25 3.07 -8.06 6.52
N GLU A 26 3.65 -7.00 5.95
CA GLU A 26 3.90 -6.88 4.51
C GLU A 26 4.78 -8.03 3.99
N PHE A 27 5.84 -8.39 4.72
CA PHE A 27 6.73 -9.49 4.34
C PHE A 27 6.01 -10.84 4.31
N TRP A 28 5.10 -11.05 5.25
CA TRP A 28 4.31 -12.28 5.30
C TRP A 28 3.35 -12.36 4.11
N VAL A 29 2.63 -11.26 3.81
CA VAL A 29 1.72 -11.17 2.65
C VAL A 29 2.49 -11.36 1.33
N ASP A 30 3.65 -10.70 1.17
CA ASP A 30 4.53 -10.88 0.00
C ASP A 30 4.94 -12.36 -0.17
N GLY A 31 5.25 -13.04 0.93
CA GLY A 31 5.60 -14.45 0.94
C GLY A 31 4.45 -15.35 0.47
N GLN A 32 3.21 -15.03 0.86
CA GLN A 32 2.02 -15.77 0.44
C GLN A 32 1.64 -15.50 -1.02
N LEU A 33 1.72 -14.25 -1.47
CA LEU A 33 1.27 -13.86 -2.81
C LEU A 33 2.33 -14.08 -3.90
N PHE A 34 3.60 -13.83 -3.60
CA PHE A 34 4.69 -13.81 -4.59
C PHE A 34 5.78 -14.86 -4.32
N GLY A 35 5.60 -15.69 -3.29
CA GLY A 35 6.53 -16.78 -2.94
C GLY A 35 7.86 -16.33 -2.30
N ARG A 36 8.05 -15.02 -2.04
CA ARG A 36 9.27 -14.48 -1.41
C ARG A 36 8.96 -13.30 -0.48
N PRO A 37 9.31 -13.34 0.81
CA PRO A 37 8.90 -12.33 1.79
C PRO A 37 9.62 -10.96 1.71
N ARG A 38 10.54 -10.78 0.77
CA ARG A 38 11.34 -9.54 0.61
C ARG A 38 11.37 -9.07 -0.85
N CYS A 39 10.33 -9.35 -1.62
CA CYS A 39 10.23 -8.86 -3.00
C CYS A 39 9.66 -7.44 -3.09
N HIS A 40 8.83 -7.01 -2.12
CA HIS A 40 8.20 -5.69 -2.00
C HIS A 40 7.77 -5.09 -3.33
N THR A 41 6.53 -5.35 -3.71
CA THR A 41 5.96 -4.74 -4.89
C THR A 41 5.69 -3.26 -4.66
N THR A 42 6.09 -2.42 -5.61
CA THR A 42 5.76 -0.99 -5.61
C THR A 42 4.90 -0.69 -6.83
N GLY A 43 3.84 0.10 -6.65
CA GLY A 43 2.99 0.52 -7.75
C GLY A 43 3.72 1.45 -8.73
N GLU A 44 3.43 1.31 -10.02
CA GLU A 44 3.94 2.17 -11.08
C GLU A 44 3.06 3.42 -11.25
N TYR A 45 3.19 4.36 -10.31
CA TYR A 45 2.33 5.53 -10.26
C TYR A 45 2.63 6.58 -11.35
N GLU A 46 3.70 6.44 -12.14
CA GLU A 46 4.01 7.41 -13.21
C GLU A 46 3.05 7.25 -14.40
N HIS A 47 2.69 6.01 -14.74
CA HIS A 47 1.88 5.66 -15.91
C HIS A 47 0.46 5.20 -15.59
N ALA A 48 0.10 5.05 -14.31
CA ALA A 48 -1.22 4.58 -13.92
C ALA A 48 -2.33 5.61 -14.22
N GLU A 49 -3.38 5.19 -14.93
CA GLU A 49 -4.61 5.96 -15.12
C GLU A 49 -5.38 6.10 -13.80
N LEU A 50 -5.40 5.04 -12.99
CA LEU A 50 -6.04 5.01 -11.68
C LEU A 50 -5.00 4.68 -10.59
N SER A 51 -4.90 5.53 -9.58
CA SER A 51 -4.04 5.30 -8.41
C SER A 51 -4.86 5.23 -7.13
N VAL A 52 -4.81 4.08 -6.45
CA VAL A 52 -5.52 3.86 -5.18
C VAL A 52 -4.55 3.84 -4.00
N PHE A 53 -4.82 4.66 -3.00
CA PHE A 53 -4.05 4.73 -1.76
C PHE A 53 -4.87 4.31 -0.56
N VAL A 54 -4.56 3.14 0.01
CA VAL A 54 -5.24 2.61 1.21
C VAL A 54 -4.40 2.88 2.46
N GLY A 55 -4.95 3.66 3.39
CA GLY A 55 -4.36 3.94 4.71
C GLY A 55 -2.98 4.58 4.70
N LYS A 56 -2.56 5.20 3.59
CA LYS A 56 -1.21 5.75 3.39
C LYS A 56 -1.25 7.23 3.02
N ASN A 57 -0.30 7.99 3.59
CA ASN A 57 -0.07 9.40 3.29
C ASN A 57 1.32 9.61 2.62
N PRO A 58 1.49 9.24 1.34
CA PRO A 58 2.75 9.38 0.61
C PRO A 58 3.29 10.81 0.51
N TRP A 59 2.43 11.83 0.64
CA TRP A 59 2.88 13.23 0.73
C TRP A 59 3.87 13.47 1.87
N GLN A 60 3.69 12.74 2.99
CA GLN A 60 4.56 12.79 4.16
C GLN A 60 5.54 11.61 4.21
N SER A 61 5.06 10.38 3.97
CA SER A 61 5.86 9.17 4.16
C SER A 61 6.87 8.88 3.04
N HIS A 62 6.71 9.51 1.87
CA HIS A 62 7.55 9.27 0.69
C HIS A 62 7.63 7.77 0.32
N GLY A 63 6.52 7.05 0.44
CA GLY A 63 6.46 5.59 0.22
C GLY A 63 6.76 5.10 -1.20
N PHE A 64 7.09 5.99 -2.13
CA PHE A 64 7.57 5.67 -3.47
C PHE A 64 8.45 6.81 -4.03
N PRO A 65 9.31 6.54 -5.03
CA PRO A 65 10.19 7.56 -5.61
C PRO A 65 9.41 8.78 -6.08
N ARG A 66 9.91 9.98 -5.81
CA ARG A 66 9.31 11.25 -6.26
C ARG A 66 7.82 11.41 -5.89
N ALA A 67 7.42 10.92 -4.71
CA ALA A 67 6.02 10.92 -4.25
C ALA A 67 5.28 12.25 -4.48
N ARG A 68 5.81 13.38 -3.99
CA ARG A 68 5.14 14.69 -4.13
C ARG A 68 4.97 15.13 -5.59
N PRO A 69 6.02 15.14 -6.46
CA PRO A 69 5.85 15.40 -7.88
C PRO A 69 4.80 14.52 -8.56
N ILE A 70 4.79 13.21 -8.26
CA ILE A 70 3.87 12.27 -8.89
C ILE A 70 2.42 12.51 -8.41
N LEU A 71 2.19 12.71 -7.12
CA LEU A 71 0.85 13.03 -6.60
C LEU A 71 0.29 14.30 -7.26
N LYS A 72 1.13 15.33 -7.43
CA LYS A 72 0.73 16.55 -8.14
C LYS A 72 0.48 16.29 -9.62
N ALA A 73 1.27 15.43 -10.27
CA ALA A 73 1.08 15.08 -11.67
C ALA A 73 -0.26 14.37 -11.90
N ILE A 74 -0.61 13.42 -11.01
CA ILE A 74 -1.93 12.75 -11.05
C ILE A 74 -3.04 13.78 -10.85
N ASN A 75 -2.98 14.61 -9.81
CA ASN A 75 -3.99 15.63 -9.51
C ASN A 75 -4.18 16.68 -10.62
N ASN A 76 -3.13 16.97 -11.40
CA ASN A 76 -3.17 17.97 -12.46
C ASN A 76 -3.57 17.40 -13.83
N ASP A 77 -3.70 16.08 -13.94
CA ASP A 77 -4.02 15.39 -15.19
C ASP A 77 -5.47 14.89 -15.15
N PRO A 78 -6.38 15.50 -15.93
CA PRO A 78 -7.80 15.14 -15.93
C PRO A 78 -8.08 13.75 -16.50
N SER A 79 -7.11 13.11 -17.17
CA SER A 79 -7.23 11.73 -17.66
C SER A 79 -6.90 10.68 -16.59
N ARG A 80 -6.45 11.13 -15.42
CA ARG A 80 -6.02 10.26 -14.32
C ARG A 80 -6.91 10.46 -13.12
N THR A 81 -6.94 9.48 -12.23
CA THR A 81 -7.77 9.50 -11.03
C THR A 81 -7.00 9.00 -9.82
N MET A 82 -7.04 9.80 -8.75
CA MET A 82 -6.50 9.47 -7.45
C MET A 82 -7.63 9.16 -6.46
N ILE A 83 -7.62 7.95 -5.94
CA ILE A 83 -8.51 7.51 -4.86
C ILE A 83 -7.69 7.35 -3.58
N VAL A 84 -8.15 7.96 -2.48
CA VAL A 84 -7.57 7.77 -1.15
C VAL A 84 -8.62 7.19 -0.23
N ILE A 85 -8.31 6.04 0.37
CA ILE A 85 -9.12 5.37 1.39
C ILE A 85 -8.41 5.55 2.73
N ASP A 86 -8.81 6.55 3.50
CA ASP A 86 -8.15 6.92 4.76
C ASP A 86 -9.18 7.50 5.75
N PRO A 87 -9.24 7.04 7.02
CA PRO A 87 -10.13 7.61 8.03
C PRO A 87 -9.86 9.11 8.31
N ARG A 88 -8.67 9.61 7.98
CA ARG A 88 -8.27 11.00 8.16
C ARG A 88 -8.20 11.70 6.80
N ARG A 89 -8.58 12.97 6.78
CA ARG A 89 -8.28 13.86 5.66
C ARG A 89 -6.81 14.29 5.78
N THR A 90 -5.93 13.51 5.15
CA THR A 90 -4.49 13.77 5.06
C THR A 90 -4.16 14.63 3.85
N GLU A 91 -2.91 15.11 3.73
CA GLU A 91 -2.47 15.90 2.58
C GLU A 91 -2.55 15.13 1.26
N THR A 92 -2.39 13.80 1.30
CA THR A 92 -2.64 12.97 0.10
C THR A 92 -4.14 12.92 -0.22
N ALA A 93 -5.01 12.79 0.80
CA ALA A 93 -6.47 12.82 0.60
C ALA A 93 -6.98 14.19 0.10
N GLU A 94 -6.32 15.30 0.45
CA GLU A 94 -6.65 16.63 -0.06
C GLU A 94 -6.38 16.79 -1.57
N LEU A 95 -5.47 15.99 -2.13
CA LEU A 95 -5.16 15.94 -3.57
C LEU A 95 -5.96 14.88 -4.33
N ALA A 96 -6.81 14.11 -3.64
CA ALA A 96 -7.54 13.01 -4.25
C ALA A 96 -8.82 13.48 -4.92
N ASP A 97 -9.14 12.91 -6.08
CA ASP A 97 -10.45 13.08 -6.72
C ASP A 97 -11.55 12.44 -5.87
N ILE A 98 -11.23 11.31 -5.24
CA ILE A 98 -12.14 10.57 -4.37
C ILE A 98 -11.44 10.28 -3.04
N HIS A 99 -11.98 10.83 -1.94
CA HIS A 99 -11.57 10.49 -0.58
C HIS A 99 -12.66 9.68 0.12
N LEU A 100 -12.40 8.40 0.37
CA LEU A 100 -13.28 7.51 1.12
C LEU A 100 -12.87 7.47 2.59
N GLN A 101 -13.64 8.14 3.44
CA GLN A 101 -13.36 8.23 4.87
C GLN A 101 -14.00 7.07 5.65
N LEU A 102 -13.25 5.98 5.80
CA LEU A 102 -13.71 4.80 6.53
C LEU A 102 -13.65 4.98 8.05
N ARG A 103 -14.38 4.13 8.79
CA ARG A 103 -14.13 3.96 10.23
C ARG A 103 -12.79 3.21 10.42
N PRO A 104 -11.94 3.60 11.39
CA PRO A 104 -10.69 2.88 11.64
C PRO A 104 -10.89 1.37 11.81
N GLY A 105 -10.06 0.56 11.16
CA GLY A 105 -10.13 -0.92 11.20
C GLY A 105 -11.25 -1.54 10.34
N THR A 106 -11.85 -0.78 9.41
CA THR A 106 -12.89 -1.29 8.50
C THR A 106 -12.48 -1.35 7.03
N ASP A 107 -11.21 -1.14 6.74
CA ASP A 107 -10.58 -1.26 5.43
C ASP A 107 -10.75 -2.67 4.83
N ALA A 108 -10.56 -3.73 5.62
CA ALA A 108 -10.78 -5.10 5.15
C ALA A 108 -12.23 -5.34 4.66
N TRP A 109 -13.22 -4.75 5.32
CA TRP A 109 -14.63 -4.84 4.90
C TRP A 109 -14.89 -4.04 3.63
N CYS A 110 -14.28 -2.86 3.48
CA CYS A 110 -14.36 -2.06 2.26
C CYS A 110 -13.78 -2.84 1.06
N LEU A 111 -12.58 -3.42 1.21
CA LEU A 111 -11.97 -4.22 0.15
C LEU A 111 -12.79 -5.47 -0.17
N SER A 112 -13.37 -6.12 0.85
CA SER A 112 -14.26 -7.28 0.65
C SER A 112 -15.52 -6.90 -0.11
N ALA A 113 -16.11 -5.74 0.18
CA ALA A 113 -17.27 -5.23 -0.55
C ALA A 113 -16.94 -4.91 -2.01
N MET A 114 -15.76 -4.32 -2.29
CA MET A 114 -15.29 -4.09 -3.66
C MET A 114 -15.15 -5.41 -4.43
N LEU A 115 -14.58 -6.44 -3.80
CA LEU A 115 -14.48 -7.78 -4.40
C LEU A 115 -15.87 -8.39 -4.68
N ALA A 116 -16.82 -8.23 -3.75
CA ALA A 116 -18.18 -8.70 -3.94
C ALA A 116 -18.85 -8.05 -5.17
N VAL A 117 -18.71 -6.73 -5.32
CA VAL A 117 -19.21 -6.00 -6.49
C VAL A 117 -18.57 -6.51 -7.79
N LEU A 118 -17.24 -6.73 -7.80
CA LEU A 118 -16.56 -7.26 -8.98
C LEU A 118 -17.10 -8.64 -9.40
N VAL A 119 -17.47 -9.49 -8.43
CA VAL A 119 -18.04 -10.82 -8.69
C VAL A 119 -19.50 -10.72 -9.12
N GLU A 120 -20.32 -9.95 -8.40
CA GLU A 120 -21.77 -9.84 -8.64
C GLU A 120 -22.08 -9.17 -9.98
N GLU A 121 -21.23 -8.24 -10.42
CA GLU A 121 -21.38 -7.50 -11.69
C GLU A 121 -20.58 -8.09 -12.86
N ASP A 122 -19.94 -9.25 -12.68
CA ASP A 122 -19.12 -9.94 -13.70
C ASP A 122 -17.99 -9.06 -14.30
N LEU A 123 -17.29 -8.33 -13.42
CA LEU A 123 -16.20 -7.39 -13.78
C LEU A 123 -14.80 -8.01 -13.66
N LEU A 124 -14.71 -9.32 -13.41
CA LEU A 124 -13.45 -10.04 -13.27
C LEU A 124 -12.82 -10.35 -14.64
N ASP A 125 -11.50 -10.28 -14.71
CA ASP A 125 -10.75 -10.80 -15.85
C ASP A 125 -10.68 -12.34 -15.74
N HIS A 126 -11.65 -13.02 -16.37
CA HIS A 126 -11.74 -14.48 -16.36
C HIS A 126 -10.56 -15.16 -17.05
N GLN A 127 -9.94 -14.52 -18.04
CA GLN A 127 -8.79 -15.10 -18.74
C GLN A 127 -7.54 -15.07 -17.85
N PHE A 128 -7.36 -14.01 -17.08
CA PHE A 128 -6.24 -13.90 -16.14
C PHE A 128 -6.36 -14.87 -14.95
N ILE A 129 -7.59 -15.12 -14.47
CA ILE A 129 -7.84 -15.93 -13.27
C ILE A 129 -7.84 -17.45 -13.56
N ALA A 130 -8.20 -17.86 -14.78
CA ALA A 130 -8.33 -19.27 -15.17
C ALA A 130 -7.01 -20.08 -15.08
#